data_AF-A0A2J8MBT2-F1
#
_entry.id   AF-A0A2J8MBT2-F1
#
_cell.length_a   1.000
_cell.length_b   1.000
_cell.length_c   1.000
_cell.angle_alpha   90.00
_cell.angle_beta   90.00
_cell.angle_gamma   90.00
#
_symmetry.space_group_name_H-M   'P 1'
#
loop_
_entity.id
_entity.type
_entity.pdbx_description
1 polymer ?
#
loop_
_entity_poly.entity_id
_entity_poly.type
_entity_poly.pdbx_seq_one_letter_code
_entity_poly.pdbx_strand_id
1 'polypeptide(L)'
;MSGDPDVLEYYKNDHSKKPLRIINLNFCEQVDAGLTFNKKELQDSFVFDIKTSERTFYLVAETEEDMNKWVQSICQICGFNQAEESTDSLRNVSSAGHGPRS
;
A
#
# COMPACT_ATOMS: atom_id res chain seq x y z
N MET A 1 5.21 -5.42 -20.05
CA MET A 1 4.63 -4.60 -18.96
C MET A 1 3.81 -3.52 -19.62
N SER A 2 2.53 -3.40 -19.27
CA SER A 2 1.60 -2.48 -19.95
C SER A 2 1.99 -1.00 -19.81
N GLY A 3 2.83 -0.66 -18.82
CA GLY A 3 3.28 0.72 -18.56
C GLY A 3 2.21 1.63 -17.97
N ASP A 4 1.06 1.05 -17.60
CA ASP A 4 -0.05 1.73 -16.94
C ASP A 4 0.25 1.81 -15.43
N PRO A 5 0.32 3.01 -14.83
CA PRO A 5 0.63 3.18 -13.41
C PRO A 5 -0.50 2.75 -12.48
N ASP A 6 -1.73 2.60 -12.99
CA ASP A 6 -2.92 2.33 -12.18
C ASP A 6 -3.24 0.83 -12.09
N VAL A 7 -2.34 -0.03 -12.57
CA VAL A 7 -2.53 -1.49 -12.54
C VAL A 7 -1.34 -2.20 -11.87
N LEU A 8 -1.65 -3.19 -11.05
CA LEU A 8 -0.67 -4.13 -10.52
C LEU A 8 -0.71 -5.42 -11.32
N GLU A 9 0.39 -5.75 -11.98
CA GLU A 9 0.53 -6.98 -12.77
C GLU A 9 1.47 -7.95 -12.04
N TYR A 10 1.05 -9.20 -11.84
CA TYR A 10 1.97 -10.25 -11.39
C TYR A 10 2.07 -11.38 -12.41
N TYR A 11 3.27 -11.93 -12.52
CA TYR A 11 3.69 -12.87 -13.54
C TYR A 11 4.14 -14.17 -12.88
N LYS A 12 4.17 -15.27 -13.66
CA LYS A 12 4.67 -16.55 -13.14
C LYS A 12 6.16 -16.48 -12.79
N ASN A 13 6.92 -15.68 -13.54
CA ASN A 13 8.34 -15.40 -13.38
C ASN A 13 8.71 -14.21 -14.30
N ASP A 14 9.94 -13.72 -14.15
CA ASP A 14 10.43 -12.53 -14.85
C ASP A 14 10.49 -12.68 -16.38
N HIS A 15 10.52 -13.92 -16.88
CA HIS A 15 10.58 -14.20 -18.32
C HIS A 15 9.19 -14.30 -18.96
N SER A 16 8.13 -14.29 -18.15
CA SER A 16 6.75 -14.43 -18.64
C SER A 16 6.26 -13.14 -19.29
N LYS A 17 5.80 -13.24 -20.54
CA LYS A 17 5.27 -12.08 -21.29
C LYS A 17 3.80 -11.75 -20.97
N LYS A 18 3.05 -12.72 -20.43
CA LYS A 18 1.64 -12.57 -20.08
C LYS A 18 1.48 -12.57 -18.56
N PRO A 19 0.79 -11.58 -17.97
CA PRO A 19 0.53 -11.58 -16.55
C PRO A 19 -0.41 -12.73 -16.19
N LEU A 20 -0.19 -13.33 -15.02
CA LEU A 20 -1.13 -14.27 -14.42
C LEU A 20 -2.41 -13.55 -14.01
N ARG A 21 -2.26 -12.31 -13.53
CA ARG A 21 -3.37 -11.43 -13.23
C ARG A 21 -2.94 -9.98 -13.30
N ILE A 22 -3.93 -9.16 -13.61
CA ILE A 22 -3.87 -7.71 -13.57
C ILE A 22 -4.91 -7.29 -12.53
N ILE A 23 -4.50 -6.49 -11.56
CA ILE A 23 -5.36 -5.89 -10.55
C ILE A 23 -5.45 -4.41 -10.90
N ASN A 24 -6.64 -3.95 -11.23
CA ASN A 24 -6.86 -2.53 -11.53
C ASN A 24 -7.06 -1.78 -10.20
N LEU A 25 -6.10 -0.91 -9.87
CA LEU A 25 -6.06 -0.17 -8.61
C LEU A 25 -7.10 0.96 -8.56
N ASN A 26 -7.66 1.38 -9.69
CA ASN A 26 -8.79 2.32 -9.71
C ASN A 26 -10.05 1.78 -9.02
N PHE A 27 -10.17 0.45 -8.90
CA PHE A 27 -11.26 -0.21 -8.17
C PHE A 27 -10.83 -0.68 -6.78
N CYS A 28 -9.66 -0.27 -6.32
CA CYS A 28 -9.22 -0.54 -4.96
C CYS A 28 -10.09 0.26 -3.99
N GLU A 29 -10.67 -0.43 -3.03
CA GLU A 29 -11.52 0.15 -1.98
C GLU A 29 -10.76 0.26 -0.65
N GLN A 30 -9.79 -0.63 -0.42
CA GLN A 30 -9.03 -0.73 0.81
C GLN A 30 -7.70 -1.48 0.56
N VAL A 31 -6.69 -1.10 1.35
CA VAL A 31 -5.40 -1.80 1.47
C VAL A 31 -5.03 -1.82 2.95
N ASP A 32 -4.90 -3.00 3.56
CA ASP A 32 -4.47 -3.15 4.95
C ASP A 32 -3.11 -3.86 5.03
N ALA A 33 -2.29 -3.43 6.00
CA ALA A 33 -0.98 -4.01 6.30
C ALA A 33 -1.02 -4.86 7.56
N GLY A 34 -0.06 -5.79 7.72
CA GLY A 34 0.13 -6.51 8.98
C GLY A 34 -1.00 -7.49 9.31
N LEU A 35 -1.63 -8.07 8.28
CA LEU A 35 -2.70 -9.05 8.48
C LEU A 35 -2.15 -10.33 9.10
N THR A 36 -2.81 -10.81 10.15
CA THR A 36 -2.43 -12.06 10.83
C THR A 36 -3.41 -13.17 10.50
N PHE A 37 -2.87 -14.35 10.15
CA PHE A 37 -3.67 -15.53 9.83
C PHE A 37 -3.39 -16.64 10.85
N ASN A 38 -4.41 -17.42 11.20
CA ASN A 38 -4.25 -18.53 12.14
C ASN A 38 -3.48 -19.74 11.56
N LYS A 39 -3.07 -19.67 10.29
CA LYS A 39 -2.29 -20.71 9.61
C LYS A 39 -0.81 -20.58 9.97
N LYS A 40 -0.22 -21.67 10.44
CA LYS A 40 1.18 -21.73 10.89
C LYS A 40 2.19 -21.22 9.85
N GLU A 41 1.92 -21.43 8.56
CA GLU A 41 2.76 -20.96 7.44
C GLU A 41 2.76 -19.43 7.26
N LEU A 42 1.76 -18.72 7.80
CA LEU A 42 1.57 -17.28 7.64
C LEU A 42 1.72 -16.49 8.95
N GLN A 43 2.02 -17.14 10.08
CA GLN A 43 2.05 -16.48 11.40
C GLN A 43 3.17 -15.46 11.53
N ASP A 44 4.30 -15.67 10.86
CA ASP A 44 5.46 -14.76 10.84
C ASP A 44 5.67 -14.15 9.45
N SER A 45 4.59 -14.05 8.66
CA SER A 45 4.63 -13.49 7.30
C SER A 45 4.19 -12.03 7.29
N PHE A 46 4.77 -11.24 6.40
CA PHE A 46 4.42 -9.83 6.21
C PHE A 46 3.29 -9.73 5.18
N VAL A 47 2.07 -9.96 5.63
CA VAL A 47 0.88 -10.05 4.76
C VAL A 47 0.16 -8.72 4.69
N PHE A 48 -0.16 -8.30 3.46
CA PHE A 48 -1.05 -7.19 3.18
C PHE A 48 -2.14 -7.63 2.21
N ASP A 49 -3.26 -6.91 2.19
CA ASP A 49 -4.32 -7.15 1.23
C ASP A 49 -4.59 -5.96 0.32
N ILE A 50 -5.16 -6.27 -0.85
CA ILE A 50 -5.71 -5.30 -1.79
C ILE A 50 -7.17 -5.72 -1.99
N LYS A 51 -8.10 -4.94 -1.44
CA LYS A 51 -9.52 -5.18 -1.61
C LYS A 51 -10.04 -4.34 -2.77
N THR A 52 -10.57 -5.03 -3.77
CA THR A 52 -11.32 -4.43 -4.87
C THR A 52 -12.80 -4.78 -4.74
N SER A 53 -13.66 -4.08 -5.48
CA SER A 53 -15.12 -4.32 -5.46
C SER A 53 -15.53 -5.77 -5.75
N GLU A 54 -14.70 -6.54 -6.48
CA GLU A 54 -15.01 -7.93 -6.83
C GLU A 54 -14.24 -8.96 -6.00
N ARG A 55 -13.09 -8.59 -5.43
CA ARG A 55 -12.15 -9.56 -4.85
C ARG A 55 -11.17 -8.89 -3.90
N THR A 56 -10.85 -9.59 -2.82
CA THR A 56 -9.67 -9.32 -1.98
C THR A 56 -8.50 -10.20 -2.41
N PHE A 57 -7.33 -9.58 -2.59
CA PHE A 57 -6.07 -10.24 -2.86
C PHE A 57 -5.19 -10.17 -1.62
N TYR A 58 -4.68 -11.32 -1.16
CA TYR A 58 -3.71 -11.37 -0.06
C TYR A 58 -2.33 -11.63 -0.64
N LEU A 59 -1.37 -10.79 -0.30
CA LEU A 59 0.01 -10.86 -0.77
C LEU A 59 0.96 -10.93 0.42
N VAL A 60 2.04 -11.69 0.26
CA VAL A 60 3.07 -11.86 1.28
C VAL A 60 4.36 -11.24 0.77
N ALA A 61 4.96 -10.36 1.57
CA ALA A 61 6.28 -9.81 1.34
C ALA A 61 7.35 -10.59 2.12
N GLU A 62 8.60 -10.50 1.68
CA GLU A 62 9.75 -11.12 2.35
C GLU A 62 10.13 -10.39 3.64
N THR A 63 9.91 -9.07 3.68
CA THR A 63 10.22 -8.21 4.82
C THR A 63 9.05 -7.27 5.14
N GLU A 64 9.01 -6.80 6.39
CA GLU A 64 8.05 -5.78 6.82
C GLU A 64 8.24 -4.47 6.04
N GLU A 65 9.49 -4.11 5.75
CA GLU A 65 9.82 -2.92 4.98
C GLU A 65 9.25 -3.00 3.55
N ASP A 66 9.36 -4.16 2.89
CA ASP A 66 8.81 -4.36 1.56
C ASP A 66 7.28 -4.32 1.57
N MET A 67 6.64 -4.94 2.57
CA MET A 67 5.19 -4.82 2.77
C MET A 67 4.77 -3.34 2.90
N ASN A 68 5.46 -2.58 3.75
CA ASN A 68 5.16 -1.17 3.97
C ASN A 68 5.36 -0.34 2.69
N LYS A 69 6.43 -0.59 1.92
CA LYS A 69 6.65 0.06 0.61
C LYS A 69 5.53 -0.26 -0.38
N TRP A 70 5.07 -1.51 -0.44
CA TRP A 70 3.95 -1.91 -1.29
C TRP A 70 2.66 -1.17 -0.92
N VAL A 71 2.29 -1.22 0.35
CA VAL A 71 1.08 -0.58 0.87
C VAL A 71 1.13 0.94 0.64
N GLN A 72 2.26 1.59 0.94
CA GLN A 72 2.44 3.03 0.70
C GLN A 72 2.29 3.41 -0.78
N SER A 73 2.90 2.63 -1.68
CA SER A 73 2.81 2.89 -3.12
C SER A 73 1.37 2.74 -3.62
N ILE A 74 0.66 1.70 -3.16
CA ILE A 74 -0.75 1.48 -3.53
C ILE A 74 -1.65 2.57 -2.96
N CYS A 75 -1.46 2.98 -1.70
CA CYS A 75 -2.18 4.10 -1.11
C CYS A 75 -2.01 5.39 -1.92
N GLN A 76 -0.78 5.68 -2.35
CA GLN A 76 -0.48 6.87 -3.15
C GLN A 76 -1.20 6.84 -4.50
N ILE A 77 -1.22 5.69 -5.18
CA ILE A 77 -1.93 5.53 -6.46
C ILE A 77 -3.44 5.66 -6.27
N CYS A 78 -4.00 5.03 -5.24
CA CYS A 78 -5.45 5.02 -4.99
C CYS A 78 -5.97 6.33 -4.35
N GLY A 79 -5.07 7.25 -3.96
CA GLY A 79 -5.44 8.48 -3.25
C GLY A 79 -5.94 8.23 -1.83
N PHE A 80 -5.56 7.11 -1.21
CA PHE A 80 -5.91 6.85 0.17
C PHE A 80 -5.06 7.72 1.09
N ASN A 81 -5.72 8.43 2.01
CA ASN A 81 -5.02 9.07 3.11
C ASN A 81 -4.61 7.95 4.08
N GLN A 82 -3.31 7.80 4.34
CA GLN A 82 -2.85 6.97 5.46
C GLN A 82 -3.59 7.44 6.70
N ALA A 83 -4.45 6.60 7.29
CA ALA A 83 -5.01 6.89 8.59
C ALA A 83 -3.80 6.99 9.53
N GLU A 84 -3.54 8.19 10.03
CA GLU A 84 -2.38 8.51 10.84
C GLU A 84 -2.41 7.65 12.11
N GLU A 85 -1.75 6.49 12.10
CA GLU A 85 -1.32 5.87 13.36
C GLU A 85 -0.22 6.76 13.91
N SER A 86 -0.67 7.69 14.74
CA SER A 86 0.09 8.74 15.38
C SER A 86 1.18 8.13 16.24
N THR A 87 2.38 7.96 15.68
CA THR A 87 3.59 7.85 16.48
C THR A 87 4.12 9.26 16.70
N ASP A 88 3.77 9.78 17.88
CA ASP A 88 4.28 10.99 18.51
C ASP A 88 5.78 11.17 18.27
N SER A 89 6.17 12.19 17.49
CA SER A 89 7.52 12.74 17.47
C SER A 89 7.52 14.17 16.92
N LEU A 90 7.18 15.11 17.80
CA LEU A 90 7.75 16.45 17.93
C LEU A 90 8.39 17.08 16.67
N ARG A 91 7.65 17.95 15.98
CA ARG A 91 8.22 19.20 15.43
C ARG A 91 7.29 20.38 15.67
N ASN A 92 7.36 20.87 16.90
CA ASN A 92 7.11 22.27 17.21
C ASN A 92 8.10 23.13 16.41
N VAL A 93 7.61 23.88 15.42
CA VAL A 93 8.18 25.19 15.09
C VAL A 93 7.06 26.19 14.96
N SER A 94 6.71 26.76 16.11
CA SER A 94 6.06 28.05 16.19
C SER A 94 6.96 29.09 15.52
N SER A 95 6.46 29.82 14.52
CA SER A 95 6.91 31.18 14.22
C SER A 95 5.84 31.91 13.41
N ALA A 96 5.19 32.84 14.09
CA ALA A 96 4.14 33.70 13.60
C ALA A 96 4.63 34.65 12.51
N GLY A 97 3.91 34.69 11.38
CA GLY A 97 4.02 35.77 10.40
C GLY A 97 2.95 36.82 10.69
N HIS A 98 3.33 37.91 11.36
CA HIS A 98 2.53 39.12 11.45
C HIS A 98 2.36 39.75 10.05
N GLY A 99 1.11 39.93 9.61
CA GLY A 99 0.76 40.82 8.50
C GLY A 99 0.65 42.29 8.97
N PRO A 100 0.97 43.28 8.12
CA PRO A 100 1.14 44.66 8.54
C PRO A 100 -0.19 45.42 8.63
N ARG A 101 -0.31 46.32 9.61
CA ARG A 101 -1.29 47.42 9.59
C ARG A 101 -0.54 48.71 9.26
N SER A 102 -0.83 49.28 8.10
CA SER A 102 -0.76 50.73 7.81
C SER A 102 -1.59 50.99 6.56
#